data_AF-A0A846T1V3-F1
#
_entry.id   AF-A0A846T1V3-F1
#
_cell.length_a   1.000
_cell.length_b   1.000
_cell.length_c   1.000
_cell.angle_alpha   90.00
_cell.angle_beta   90.00
_cell.angle_gamma   90.00
#
_symmetry.space_group_name_H-M   'P 1'
#
loop_
_entity.id
_entity.type
_entity.pdbx_description
1 polymer ?
#
loop_
_entity_poly.entity_id
_entity_poly.type
_entity_poly.pdbx_seq_one_letter_code
_entity_poly.pdbx_strand_id
1 'polypeptide(L)'
;MNAPRLPKSSWLGRMGLAVTSVLAIAAGFILASLLFTALVMAGLVGGVWLWWQWRKLTRQTRQTRQTRQTHTAAPMIIEGEYTIEASRPLLEDLNTPDREPPATLPPRQDS
;
A
#
# COMPACT_ATOMS: atom_id res chain seq x y z
N MET A 1 27.99 -10.74 -71.72
CA MET A 1 27.71 -10.88 -70.28
C MET A 1 27.70 -9.48 -69.68
N ASN A 2 26.53 -8.84 -69.60
CA ASN A 2 26.42 -7.48 -69.05
C ASN A 2 26.20 -7.60 -67.54
N ALA A 3 27.19 -7.18 -66.75
CA ALA A 3 27.04 -7.08 -65.31
C ALA A 3 26.10 -5.90 -64.96
N PRO A 4 25.09 -6.09 -64.10
CA PRO A 4 24.23 -5.01 -63.65
C PRO A 4 25.05 -4.03 -62.80
N ARG A 5 25.18 -2.80 -63.28
CA ARG A 5 25.80 -1.70 -62.52
C ARG A 5 24.86 -1.34 -61.38
N LEU A 6 25.20 -1.74 -60.16
CA LEU A 6 24.46 -1.31 -58.97
C LEU A 6 24.46 0.22 -58.91
N PRO A 7 23.31 0.85 -58.64
CA PRO A 7 23.22 2.30 -58.55
C PRO A 7 24.17 2.77 -57.45
N LYS A 8 25.00 3.75 -57.80
CA LYS A 8 25.93 4.42 -56.88
C LYS A 8 25.07 5.11 -55.82
N SER A 9 24.82 4.40 -54.71
CA SER A 9 24.05 4.87 -53.56
C SER A 9 24.67 6.19 -53.12
N SER A 10 24.02 7.28 -53.49
CA SER A 10 24.55 8.63 -53.31
C SER A 10 24.68 8.89 -51.82
N TRP A 11 25.78 9.52 -51.44
CA TRP A 11 26.04 9.92 -50.05
C TRP A 11 24.88 10.75 -49.46
N LEU A 12 24.14 11.49 -50.31
CA LEU A 12 22.89 12.16 -49.98
C LEU A 12 21.76 11.20 -49.55
N GLY A 13 21.63 10.04 -50.21
CA GLY A 13 20.66 9.03 -49.81
C GLY A 13 20.93 8.47 -48.41
N ARG A 14 22.20 8.36 -48.02
CA ARG A 14 22.60 7.96 -46.66
C ARG A 14 22.29 9.03 -45.62
N MET A 15 22.49 10.31 -45.94
CA MET A 15 22.10 11.40 -45.05
C MET A 15 20.58 11.48 -44.89
N GLY A 16 19.83 11.32 -45.98
CA GLY A 16 18.37 11.23 -45.93
C GLY A 16 17.89 10.10 -45.03
N LEU A 17 18.50 8.91 -45.15
CA LEU A 17 18.19 7.75 -44.29
C LEU A 17 18.55 7.99 -42.82
N ALA A 18 19.67 8.65 -42.55
CA ALA A 18 20.08 8.99 -41.20
C ALA A 18 19.10 9.98 -40.55
N VAL A 19 18.69 11.02 -41.28
CA VAL A 19 17.72 12.02 -40.80
C VAL A 19 16.36 11.37 -40.55
N THR A 20 15.87 10.55 -41.48
CA THR A 20 14.58 9.86 -41.30
C THR A 20 14.63 8.84 -40.17
N SER A 21 15.77 8.18 -39.95
CA SER A 21 15.96 7.28 -38.80
C SER A 21 15.88 8.03 -37.48
N VAL A 22 16.57 9.16 -37.35
CA VAL A 22 16.49 10.01 -36.15
C VAL A 22 15.06 10.52 -35.94
N LEU A 23 14.40 10.92 -37.03
CA LEU A 23 13.02 11.39 -36.97
C LEU A 23 12.04 10.28 -36.55
N ALA A 24 12.24 9.06 -37.04
CA ALA A 24 11.45 7.90 -36.66
C ALA A 24 11.66 7.53 -35.19
N ILE A 25 12.89 7.59 -34.69
CA ILE A 25 13.21 7.36 -33.28
C ILE A 25 12.54 8.43 -32.41
N ALA A 26 12.62 9.71 -32.78
CA ALA A 26 11.97 10.80 -32.06
C ALA A 26 10.45 10.63 -32.02
N ALA A 27 9.83 10.30 -33.15
CA ALA A 27 8.39 10.05 -33.23
C ALA A 27 7.97 8.85 -32.36
N GLY A 28 8.73 7.75 -32.43
CA GLY A 28 8.50 6.57 -31.60
C GLY A 28 8.66 6.89 -30.10
N PHE A 29 9.64 7.71 -29.75
CA PHE A 29 9.87 8.13 -28.36
C PHE A 29 8.74 9.01 -27.83
N ILE A 30 8.23 9.95 -28.62
CA ILE A 30 7.06 10.78 -28.26
C ILE A 30 5.85 9.87 -28.02
N LEU A 31 5.58 8.95 -28.95
CA LEU A 31 4.45 8.02 -28.82
C LEU A 31 4.59 7.12 -27.58
N ALA A 32 5.79 6.58 -27.35
CA ALA A 32 6.08 5.76 -26.16
C ALA A 32 5.95 6.57 -24.87
N SER A 33 6.41 7.83 -24.84
CA SER A 33 6.29 8.73 -23.69
C SER A 33 4.82 9.04 -23.38
N LEU A 34 3.99 9.29 -24.39
CA LEU A 34 2.55 9.48 -24.24
C LEU A 34 1.86 8.23 -23.69
N LEU A 35 2.15 7.05 -24.27
CA LEU A 35 1.60 5.78 -23.80
C LEU A 35 2.03 5.48 -22.36
N PHE A 36 3.30 5.71 -22.03
CA PHE A 36 3.82 5.54 -20.68
C PHE A 36 3.10 6.46 -19.70
N THR A 37 2.94 7.74 -20.03
CA THR A 37 2.21 8.71 -19.19
C THR A 37 0.75 8.28 -19.00
N ALA A 38 0.10 7.80 -20.06
CA ALA A 38 -1.27 7.29 -19.98
C ALA A 38 -1.36 6.04 -19.08
N LEU A 39 -0.42 5.11 -19.19
CA LEU A 39 -0.34 3.92 -18.33
C LEU A 39 -0.11 4.29 -16.87
N VAL A 40 0.79 5.24 -16.60
CA VAL A 40 1.05 5.74 -15.24
C VAL A 40 -0.21 6.37 -14.67
N MET A 41 -0.89 7.23 -15.42
CA MET A 41 -2.17 7.82 -14.98
C MET A 41 -3.24 6.76 -14.73
N ALA A 42 -3.40 5.80 -15.65
CA ALA A 42 -4.34 4.70 -15.47
C ALA A 42 -4.01 3.84 -14.24
N GLY A 43 -2.72 3.59 -14.00
CA GLY A 43 -2.22 2.87 -12.83
C GLY A 43 -2.44 3.63 -11.53
N LEU A 44 -2.21 4.94 -11.50
CA LEU A 44 -2.50 5.77 -10.31
C LEU A 44 -4.00 5.84 -10.04
N VAL A 45 -4.82 6.13 -11.05
CA VAL A 45 -6.27 6.19 -10.90
C VAL A 45 -6.82 4.84 -10.46
N GLY A 46 -6.40 3.76 -11.11
CA GLY A 46 -6.78 2.39 -10.76
C GLY A 46 -6.30 1.99 -9.35
N GLY A 47 -5.06 2.33 -8.99
CA GLY A 47 -4.48 2.05 -7.69
C GLY A 47 -5.18 2.80 -6.56
N VAL A 48 -5.45 4.10 -6.74
CA VAL A 48 -6.20 4.92 -5.76
C VAL A 48 -7.63 4.42 -5.63
N TRP A 49 -8.27 4.04 -6.74
CA TRP A 49 -9.62 3.49 -6.73
C TRP A 49 -9.68 2.14 -5.98
N LEU A 50 -8.72 1.25 -6.24
CA LEU A 50 -8.62 -0.06 -5.59
C LEU A 50 -8.33 0.09 -4.09
N TRP A 51 -7.44 1.01 -3.72
CA TRP A 51 -7.17 1.35 -2.32
C TRP A 51 -8.42 1.85 -1.59
N TRP A 52 -9.19 2.73 -2.24
CA TRP A 52 -10.46 3.20 -1.71
C TRP A 52 -11.47 2.06 -1.53
N GLN A 53 -11.52 1.12 -2.46
CA GLN A 53 -12.41 -0.03 -2.36
C GLN A 53 -12.00 -0.94 -1.19
N TRP A 54 -10.71 -1.26 -1.04
CA TRP A 54 -10.21 -2.03 0.10
C TRP A 54 -10.50 -1.34 1.44
N ARG A 55 -10.36 -0.01 1.48
CA ARG A 55 -10.71 0.80 2.65
C ARG A 55 -12.21 0.75 2.98
N LYS A 56 -13.09 0.59 2.00
CA LYS A 56 -14.53 0.41 2.25
C LYS A 56 -14.83 -0.96 2.86
N LEU A 57 -14.23 -2.04 2.35
CA LEU A 57 -14.42 -3.38 2.92
C LEU A 57 -13.93 -3.47 4.37
N THR A 58 -12.80 -2.83 4.69
CA THR A 58 -12.27 -2.78 6.07
C THR A 58 -13.08 -1.91 7.01
N ARG A 59 -13.85 -0.94 6.49
CA ARG A 59 -14.79 -0.16 7.31
C ARG A 59 -16.05 -0.95 7.65
N GLN A 60 -16.55 -1.79 6.74
CA GLN A 60 -17.73 -2.62 7.02
C GLN A 60 -17.47 -3.61 8.15
N THR A 61 -16.32 -4.29 8.15
CA THR A 61 -15.93 -5.20 9.24
C THR A 61 -15.68 -4.48 10.57
N ARG A 62 -15.20 -3.23 10.51
CA ARG A 62 -15.11 -2.37 11.70
C ARG A 62 -16.48 -1.90 12.18
N GLN A 63 -17.40 -1.54 11.29
CA GLN A 63 -18.75 -1.11 11.65
C GLN A 63 -19.54 -2.22 12.36
N THR A 64 -19.40 -3.49 11.97
CA THR A 64 -20.01 -4.62 12.70
C THR A 64 -19.41 -4.82 14.09
N ARG A 65 -18.11 -4.55 14.27
CA ARG A 65 -17.48 -4.54 15.60
C ARG A 65 -17.85 -3.30 16.41
N GLN A 66 -18.00 -2.16 15.74
CA GLN A 66 -18.31 -0.89 16.34
C GLN A 66 -19.74 -0.90 16.86
N THR A 67 -20.75 -1.38 16.11
CA THR A 67 -22.11 -1.55 16.64
C THR A 67 -22.19 -2.48 17.85
N ARG A 68 -21.29 -3.47 17.97
CA ARG A 68 -21.18 -4.31 19.18
C ARG A 68 -20.50 -3.57 20.34
N GLN A 69 -19.57 -2.65 20.07
CA GLN A 69 -18.87 -1.84 21.08
C GLN A 69 -19.67 -0.61 21.52
N THR A 70 -20.48 0.02 20.65
CA THR A 70 -21.30 1.19 21.02
C THR A 70 -22.40 0.86 22.03
N HIS A 71 -22.80 -0.41 22.15
CA HIS A 71 -23.79 -0.82 23.15
C HIS A 71 -23.19 -1.10 24.54
N THR A 72 -21.87 -1.34 24.63
CA THR A 72 -21.18 -1.52 25.93
C THR A 72 -20.61 -0.21 26.47
N ALA A 73 -20.42 0.80 25.62
CA ALA A 73 -19.93 2.12 26.00
C ALA A 73 -21.03 3.17 25.83
N ALA A 74 -22.17 3.01 26.52
CA ALA A 74 -23.06 4.14 26.78
C ALA A 74 -22.25 5.16 27.58
N PRO A 75 -21.84 6.31 27.00
CA PRO A 75 -21.23 7.36 27.78
C PRO A 75 -22.39 7.92 28.61
N MET A 76 -22.35 7.72 29.92
CA MET A 76 -23.12 8.56 30.83
C MET A 76 -22.59 9.98 30.59
N ILE A 77 -23.32 10.73 29.77
CA ILE A 77 -23.09 12.13 29.48
C ILE A 77 -23.31 12.86 30.80
N ILE A 78 -22.23 13.09 31.53
CA ILE A 78 -22.19 14.04 32.63
C ILE A 78 -21.87 15.38 31.98
N GLU A 79 -22.91 16.20 31.93
CA GLU A 79 -22.94 17.56 31.41
C GLU A 79 -21.92 18.42 32.16
N GLY A 80 -20.85 18.85 31.46
CA GLY A 80 -19.94 19.89 31.96
C GLY A 80 -18.50 19.45 32.26
N GLU A 81 -17.76 18.97 31.26
CA GLU A 81 -16.34 19.28 30.97
C GLU A 81 -15.82 18.22 29.99
N TYR A 82 -15.56 18.62 28.73
CA TYR A 82 -15.04 17.71 27.71
C TYR A 82 -13.51 17.74 27.71
N THR A 83 -12.86 16.95 28.57
CA THR A 83 -11.46 16.57 28.37
C THR A 83 -11.38 15.35 27.45
N ILE A 84 -10.82 15.55 26.26
CA ILE A 84 -10.46 14.49 25.32
C ILE A 84 -9.21 13.80 25.86
N GLU A 85 -9.38 12.70 26.61
CA GLU A 85 -8.28 11.76 26.86
C GLU A 85 -8.20 10.81 25.68
N ALA A 86 -7.24 11.07 24.79
CA ALA A 86 -6.77 10.09 23.81
C ALA A 86 -6.13 8.93 24.58
N SER A 87 -6.96 7.94 24.95
CA SER A 87 -6.49 6.75 25.67
C SER A 87 -5.36 6.11 24.89
N ARG A 88 -4.17 6.22 25.49
CA ARG A 88 -2.91 5.60 25.11
C ARG A 88 -3.15 4.12 24.79
N PRO A 89 -2.47 3.54 23.79
CA PRO A 89 -2.50 2.10 23.61
C PRO A 89 -1.78 1.48 24.82
N LEU A 90 -2.55 0.91 25.74
CA LEU A 90 -2.07 0.20 26.92
C LEU A 90 -1.39 -1.09 26.46
N LEU A 91 -0.07 -1.07 26.41
CA LEU A 91 0.79 -2.22 26.16
C LEU A 91 1.37 -2.68 27.52
N GLU A 92 0.51 -3.11 28.43
CA GLU A 92 0.88 -3.69 29.73
C GLU A 92 0.17 -5.05 29.86
N ASP A 93 0.91 -6.13 29.61
CA ASP A 93 1.58 -6.93 30.64
C ASP A 93 0.65 -8.01 31.21
N LEU A 94 0.59 -9.13 30.49
CA LEU A 94 -0.10 -10.37 30.89
C LEU A 94 0.84 -11.57 30.68
N ASN A 95 2.08 -11.48 31.16
CA ASN A 95 2.93 -12.66 31.21
C ASN A 95 3.67 -12.81 32.54
N THR A 96 2.95 -13.23 33.57
CA THR A 96 3.52 -14.02 34.67
C THR A 96 2.50 -15.06 35.16
N PRO A 97 2.52 -16.31 34.69
CA PRO A 97 1.92 -17.42 35.38
C PRO A 97 3.01 -18.13 36.18
N ASP A 98 3.45 -17.54 37.30
CA ASP A 98 4.30 -18.23 38.27
C ASP A 98 3.71 -18.07 39.66
N ARG A 99 2.59 -18.77 39.87
CA ARG A 99 2.06 -19.02 41.21
C ARG A 99 2.47 -20.45 41.58
N GLU A 100 3.61 -20.52 42.23
CA GLU A 100 4.27 -21.71 42.75
C GLU A 100 3.35 -22.51 43.72
N PRO A 101 3.43 -23.87 43.78
CA PRO A 101 2.49 -24.74 44.52
C PRO A 101 2.78 -24.81 46.04
N PRO A 102 1.88 -25.43 46.85
CA PRO A 102 1.84 -25.23 48.29
C PRO A 102 2.99 -25.96 49.02
N ALA A 103 3.83 -25.21 49.73
CA ALA A 103 4.83 -25.76 50.62
C ALA A 103 4.20 -26.26 51.93
N THR A 104 4.23 -27.59 52.05
CA THR A 104 4.08 -28.46 53.21
C THR A 104 4.67 -27.86 54.51
N LEU A 105 3.87 -27.77 55.57
CA LEU A 105 4.36 -27.57 56.95
C LEU A 105 4.27 -28.92 57.71
N PRO A 106 5.35 -29.40 58.35
CA PRO A 106 5.27 -30.59 59.19
C PRO A 106 4.61 -30.29 60.55
N PRO A 107 3.98 -31.29 61.22
CA PRO A 107 3.39 -31.09 62.53
C PRO A 107 4.48 -30.90 63.58
N ARG A 108 4.43 -29.76 64.27
CA ARG A 108 5.26 -29.46 65.43
C ARG A 108 4.79 -30.33 66.61
N GLN A 109 5.61 -31.28 67.02
CA GLN A 109 5.49 -31.94 68.32
C GLN A 109 6.01 -30.98 69.39
N ASP A 110 5.19 -30.69 70.39
CA ASP A 110 5.66 -30.22 71.69
C ASP A 110 5.10 -31.17 72.75
N SER A 111 5.98 -31.53 73.69
CA SER A 111 5.90 -32.63 74.67
C SER A 111 5.36 -32.15 76.01
#